data_AF-A0A7C7UIG6-F1
#
_entry.id   AF-A0A7C7UIG6-F1
#
_cell.length_a   1.000
_cell.length_b   1.000
_cell.length_c   1.000
_cell.angle_alpha   90.00
_cell.angle_beta   90.00
_cell.angle_gamma   90.00
#
_symmetry.space_group_name_H-M   'P 1'
#
loop_
_entity.id
_entity.type
_entity.pdbx_description
1 polymer ?
#
loop_
_entity_poly.entity_id
_entity_poly.type
_entity_poly.pdbx_seq_one_letter_code
_entity_poly.pdbx_strand_id
1 'polypeptide(L)'
;QLLMRKNGKVDWKARQQAFGATTELVKDIANPLRFPGQYYDGETGLHYNYFRYYDPEVGRYITSDPIGLDGGLNSYVYVVSNPVLYMDVFGDVAGIKLKHGENGARRASPEIMDSAVCMAGCLNLIITITEGERTKEEHELIRKRNPRIKNKTTKHFGGNAVDVRAIQGASDSKILCCASSCGFTRAKKYRGDGHWHFDKAKPNGWGEKMPKKNSCINNCKDK
;
A
#
# COMPACT_ATOMS: atom_id res chain seq x y z
N GLN A 1 -7.55 5.29 16.45
CA GLN A 1 -6.95 6.43 15.75
C GLN A 1 -6.94 7.65 16.67
N LEU A 2 -6.01 8.59 16.46
CA LEU A 2 -5.80 9.78 17.29
C LEU A 2 -5.51 10.98 16.40
N LEU A 3 -6.12 12.13 16.68
CA LEU A 3 -5.82 13.42 16.08
C LEU A 3 -5.44 14.39 17.20
N MET A 4 -4.24 14.96 17.09
CA MET A 4 -3.63 15.76 18.16
C MET A 4 -3.07 17.07 17.61
N ARG A 5 -3.11 18.12 18.45
CA ARG A 5 -2.42 19.38 18.19
C ARG A 5 -0.92 19.25 18.40
N LYS A 6 -0.16 20.21 17.89
CA LYS A 6 1.29 20.32 18.09
C LYS A 6 1.71 20.32 19.58
N ASN A 7 0.85 20.79 20.48
CA ASN A 7 1.10 20.82 21.93
C ASN A 7 0.74 19.50 22.65
N GLY A 8 0.34 18.45 21.93
CA GLY A 8 -0.01 17.15 22.50
C GLY A 8 -1.45 17.00 22.97
N LYS A 9 -2.29 18.05 22.91
CA LYS A 9 -3.73 17.93 23.18
C LYS A 9 -4.38 17.02 22.15
N VAL A 10 -5.12 16.00 22.60
CA VAL A 10 -5.95 15.14 21.75
C VAL A 10 -7.28 15.84 21.50
N ASP A 11 -7.58 16.17 20.25
CA ASP A 11 -8.86 16.78 19.86
C ASP A 11 -9.85 15.76 19.30
N TRP A 12 -9.38 14.61 18.81
CA TRP A 12 -10.25 13.51 18.43
C TRP A 12 -9.58 12.17 18.68
N LYS A 13 -10.35 11.20 19.15
CA LYS A 13 -9.90 9.83 19.44
C LYS A 13 -11.03 8.87 19.12
N ALA A 14 -10.73 7.79 18.44
CA ALA A 14 -11.67 6.71 18.23
C ALA A 14 -11.03 5.33 18.31
N ARG A 15 -11.85 4.35 18.70
CA ARG A 15 -11.55 2.92 18.62
C ARG A 15 -12.25 2.34 17.41
N GLN A 16 -11.52 1.59 16.60
CA GLN A 16 -12.06 0.87 15.45
C GLN A 16 -12.06 -0.61 15.75
N GLN A 17 -13.16 -1.28 15.39
CA GLN A 17 -13.22 -2.74 15.36
C GLN A 17 -12.49 -3.29 14.12
N ALA A 18 -12.37 -4.61 14.01
CA ALA A 18 -11.65 -5.25 12.91
C ALA A 18 -12.13 -4.80 11.53
N PHE A 19 -13.44 -4.65 11.35
CA PHE A 19 -14.07 -4.23 10.09
C PHE A 19 -14.40 -2.73 10.03
N GLY A 20 -13.82 -1.92 10.92
CA GLY A 20 -13.89 -0.46 10.79
C GLY A 20 -15.07 0.21 11.46
N ALA A 21 -16.00 -0.54 12.07
CA ALA A 21 -17.00 0.01 12.98
C ALA A 21 -16.29 0.88 14.04
N THR A 22 -16.68 2.15 14.12
CA THR A 22 -15.90 3.19 14.80
C THR A 22 -16.65 3.74 16.00
N THR A 23 -16.08 3.58 17.19
CA THR A 23 -16.54 4.23 18.42
C THR A 23 -15.64 5.41 18.73
N GLU A 24 -16.17 6.61 18.55
CA GLU A 24 -15.46 7.86 18.88
C GLU A 24 -15.52 8.12 20.40
N LEU A 25 -14.34 8.29 21.01
CA LEU A 25 -14.11 8.47 22.45
C LEU A 25 -13.85 9.94 22.83
N VAL A 26 -13.29 10.73 21.91
CA VAL A 26 -13.08 12.19 22.04
C VAL A 26 -13.50 12.81 20.70
N LYS A 27 -14.29 13.89 20.76
CA LYS A 27 -14.92 14.52 19.58
C LYS A 27 -14.90 16.05 19.65
N ASP A 28 -13.81 16.66 20.13
CA ASP A 28 -13.67 18.12 20.19
C ASP A 28 -13.68 18.74 18.77
N ILE A 29 -13.25 17.96 17.78
CA ILE A 29 -13.36 18.27 16.35
C ILE A 29 -13.95 17.10 15.59
N ALA A 30 -14.62 17.39 14.47
CA ALA A 30 -15.09 16.36 13.55
C ALA A 30 -13.91 15.75 12.78
N ASN A 31 -13.83 14.42 12.75
CA ASN A 31 -12.88 13.70 11.91
C ASN A 31 -13.61 12.60 11.11
N PRO A 32 -13.86 12.82 9.82
CA PRO A 32 -14.54 11.86 8.97
C PRO A 32 -13.62 10.73 8.48
N LEU A 33 -12.30 10.80 8.70
CA LEU A 33 -11.39 9.77 8.20
C LEU A 33 -11.62 8.41 8.88
N ARG A 34 -11.57 7.33 8.10
CA ARG A 34 -11.78 5.95 8.56
C ARG A 34 -10.59 5.07 8.18
N PHE A 35 -10.81 3.86 7.67
CA PHE A 35 -9.74 3.05 7.08
C PHE A 35 -9.10 3.78 5.89
N PRO A 36 -7.90 3.37 5.43
CA PRO A 36 -7.26 3.99 4.28
C PRO A 36 -8.22 4.09 3.08
N GLY A 37 -8.37 5.30 2.50
CA GLY A 37 -9.30 5.57 1.40
C GLY A 37 -10.74 5.93 1.82
N GLN A 38 -11.12 5.65 3.08
CA GLN A 38 -12.49 5.77 3.54
C GLN A 38 -12.80 7.10 4.24
N TYR A 39 -13.93 7.70 3.87
CA TYR A 39 -14.52 8.89 4.45
C TYR A 39 -15.90 8.56 5.03
N TYR A 40 -16.14 8.90 6.29
CA TYR A 40 -17.42 8.71 6.95
C TYR A 40 -18.45 9.70 6.43
N ASP A 41 -19.50 9.14 5.85
CA ASP A 41 -20.69 9.87 5.45
C ASP A 41 -21.71 9.85 6.60
N GLY A 42 -21.92 11.02 7.21
CA GLY A 42 -22.81 11.17 8.36
C GLY A 42 -24.29 11.03 8.03
N GLU A 43 -24.70 11.22 6.77
CA GLU A 43 -26.10 11.12 6.36
C GLU A 43 -26.55 9.65 6.29
N THR A 44 -25.67 8.79 5.79
CA THR A 44 -25.95 7.36 5.60
C THR A 44 -25.41 6.47 6.71
N GLY A 45 -24.42 6.96 7.47
CA GLY A 45 -23.64 6.14 8.42
C GLY A 45 -22.63 5.22 7.73
N LEU A 46 -22.53 5.25 6.40
CA LEU A 46 -21.62 4.43 5.61
C LEU A 46 -20.26 5.12 5.45
N HIS A 47 -19.29 4.37 4.96
CA HIS A 47 -17.97 4.87 4.61
C HIS A 47 -17.86 4.96 3.09
N TYR A 48 -17.80 6.17 2.54
CA TYR A 48 -17.46 6.39 1.15
C TYR A 48 -16.00 6.00 0.89
N ASN A 49 -15.78 5.07 -0.03
CA ASN A 49 -14.47 4.58 -0.46
C ASN A 49 -14.35 4.70 -1.98
N TYR A 50 -14.26 5.94 -2.46
CA TYR A 50 -14.11 6.34 -3.86
C TYR A 50 -15.06 5.64 -4.86
N PHE A 51 -14.77 4.42 -5.31
CA PHE A 51 -15.67 3.69 -6.22
C PHE A 51 -16.89 3.04 -5.54
N ARG A 52 -16.84 2.81 -4.22
CA ARG A 52 -17.91 2.11 -3.50
C ARG A 52 -18.21 2.71 -2.13
N TYR A 53 -19.42 2.44 -1.64
CA TYR A 53 -19.77 2.66 -0.24
C TYR A 53 -19.57 1.36 0.55
N TYR A 54 -18.91 1.49 1.70
CA TYR A 54 -18.59 0.40 2.62
C TYR A 54 -19.45 0.51 3.88
N ASP A 55 -20.06 -0.60 4.25
CA ASP A 55 -20.79 -0.76 5.51
C ASP A 55 -19.84 -1.35 6.56
N PRO A 56 -19.44 -0.57 7.58
CA PRO A 56 -18.52 -1.04 8.62
C PRO A 56 -19.16 -1.95 9.66
N GLU A 57 -20.48 -1.94 9.81
CA GLU A 57 -21.22 -2.80 10.74
C GLU A 57 -21.35 -4.21 10.18
N VAL A 58 -21.59 -4.33 8.87
CA VAL A 58 -21.66 -5.62 8.16
C VAL A 58 -20.28 -6.09 7.67
N GLY A 59 -19.34 -5.18 7.47
CA GLY A 59 -17.97 -5.47 7.05
C GLY A 59 -17.82 -5.75 5.56
N ARG A 60 -18.59 -5.07 4.71
CA ARG A 60 -18.60 -5.29 3.25
C ARG A 60 -19.00 -4.05 2.46
N TYR A 61 -18.75 -4.06 1.15
CA TYR A 61 -19.31 -3.06 0.25
C TYR A 61 -20.80 -3.29 0.03
N ILE A 62 -21.55 -2.20 -0.19
CA ILE A 62 -22.99 -2.27 -0.47
C ILE A 62 -23.31 -2.38 -1.97
N THR A 63 -22.30 -2.20 -2.82
CA THR A 63 -22.38 -2.39 -4.28
C THR A 63 -21.36 -3.42 -4.73
N SER A 64 -21.67 -4.10 -5.84
CA SER A 64 -20.76 -5.05 -6.47
C SER A 64 -19.49 -4.35 -6.96
N ASP A 65 -18.36 -5.06 -6.93
CA ASP A 65 -17.06 -4.58 -7.41
C ASP A 65 -17.14 -4.10 -8.86
N PRO A 66 -16.70 -2.87 -9.18
CA PRO A 66 -16.67 -2.35 -10.55
C PRO A 66 -15.79 -3.17 -11.50
N ILE A 67 -14.77 -3.86 -10.99
CA ILE A 67 -13.91 -4.75 -11.79
C ILE A 67 -14.50 -6.17 -11.92
N GLY A 68 -15.69 -6.41 -11.37
CA GLY A 68 -16.38 -7.69 -11.46
C GLY A 68 -15.63 -8.82 -10.76
N LEU A 69 -15.52 -9.97 -11.43
CA LEU A 69 -14.93 -11.19 -10.87
C LEU A 69 -13.39 -11.17 -10.82
N ASP A 70 -12.75 -10.18 -11.43
CA ASP A 70 -11.29 -10.00 -11.33
C ASP A 70 -10.86 -9.68 -9.89
N GLY A 71 -11.74 -9.08 -9.09
CA GLY A 71 -11.56 -8.86 -7.65
C GLY A 71 -11.81 -10.10 -6.78
N GLY A 72 -12.29 -11.19 -7.38
CA GLY A 72 -12.63 -12.45 -6.73
C GLY A 72 -14.10 -12.83 -6.86
N LEU A 73 -14.44 -14.05 -6.42
CA LEU A 73 -15.79 -14.61 -6.57
C LEU A 73 -16.87 -13.86 -5.76
N ASN A 74 -16.48 -13.19 -4.67
CA ASN A 74 -17.40 -12.38 -3.87
C ASN A 74 -17.14 -10.90 -4.15
N SER A 75 -17.92 -10.32 -5.05
CA SER A 75 -17.75 -8.93 -5.49
C SER A 75 -18.15 -7.88 -4.44
N TYR A 76 -18.63 -8.29 -3.27
CA TYR A 76 -18.98 -7.38 -2.17
C TYR A 76 -17.93 -7.41 -1.04
N VAL A 77 -16.97 -8.32 -1.08
CA VAL A 77 -16.03 -8.53 0.03
C VAL A 77 -15.10 -7.33 0.19
N TYR A 78 -14.91 -6.88 1.44
CA TYR A 78 -13.82 -5.97 1.76
C TYR A 78 -12.55 -6.79 2.03
N VAL A 79 -11.53 -6.60 1.20
CA VAL A 79 -10.14 -7.06 1.39
C VAL A 79 -9.98 -8.54 1.82
N VAL A 80 -10.69 -9.43 1.11
CA VAL A 80 -10.68 -10.88 1.36
C VAL A 80 -10.97 -11.24 2.83
N SER A 81 -11.83 -10.44 3.47
CA SER A 81 -12.25 -10.57 4.87
C SER A 81 -11.11 -10.48 5.89
N ASN A 82 -9.99 -9.85 5.54
CA ASN A 82 -8.86 -9.65 6.46
C ASN A 82 -8.38 -8.18 6.50
N PRO A 83 -9.21 -7.27 7.04
CA PRO A 83 -8.89 -5.84 7.14
C PRO A 83 -7.72 -5.51 8.08
N VAL A 84 -7.20 -6.49 8.82
CA VAL A 84 -6.01 -6.35 9.66
C VAL A 84 -4.73 -6.38 8.83
N LEU A 85 -4.71 -7.19 7.75
CA LEU A 85 -3.53 -7.38 6.90
C LEU A 85 -3.64 -6.71 5.54
N TYR A 86 -4.86 -6.38 5.11
CA TYR A 86 -5.16 -5.87 3.79
C TYR A 86 -5.96 -4.58 3.86
N MET A 87 -5.80 -3.75 2.84
CA MET A 87 -6.45 -2.44 2.71
C MET A 87 -6.82 -2.20 1.26
N ASP A 88 -8.01 -1.64 1.03
CA ASP A 88 -8.51 -1.22 -0.28
C ASP A 88 -8.77 0.28 -0.24
N VAL A 89 -7.90 1.05 -0.90
CA VAL A 89 -7.85 2.52 -0.82
C VAL A 89 -8.78 3.19 -1.83
N PHE A 90 -9.22 2.45 -2.84
CA PHE A 90 -9.99 3.00 -3.95
C PHE A 90 -11.41 2.42 -4.02
N GLY A 91 -11.67 1.31 -3.34
CA GLY A 91 -12.95 0.64 -3.44
C GLY A 91 -13.11 -0.15 -4.74
N ASP A 92 -12.04 -0.54 -5.41
CA ASP A 92 -12.06 -1.40 -6.62
C ASP A 92 -10.91 -2.41 -6.65
N VAL A 93 -10.00 -2.40 -5.66
CA VAL A 93 -8.83 -3.28 -5.64
C VAL A 93 -8.93 -4.27 -4.49
N ALA A 94 -8.62 -5.53 -4.75
CA ALA A 94 -8.58 -6.56 -3.71
C ALA A 94 -7.46 -6.36 -2.64
N GLY A 95 -6.66 -5.28 -2.75
CA GLY A 95 -5.89 -4.66 -1.67
C GLY A 95 -4.37 -4.90 -1.66
N ILE A 96 -3.64 -4.22 -0.76
CA ILE A 96 -2.21 -4.51 -0.48
C ILE A 96 -2.11 -5.55 0.63
N LYS A 97 -1.32 -6.62 0.43
CA LYS A 97 -0.94 -7.56 1.50
C LYS A 97 0.38 -7.18 2.15
N LEU A 98 0.41 -7.03 3.48
CA LEU A 98 1.67 -6.97 4.22
C LEU A 98 2.07 -8.36 4.75
N LYS A 99 3.22 -8.89 4.33
CA LYS A 99 3.76 -10.14 4.90
C LYS A 99 4.51 -9.88 6.22
N HIS A 100 3.85 -10.13 7.34
CA HIS A 100 4.56 -10.24 8.62
C HIS A 100 5.25 -11.62 8.69
N GLY A 101 6.57 -11.67 8.50
CA GLY A 101 7.42 -12.84 8.76
C GLY A 101 8.51 -12.47 9.75
N GLU A 102 9.09 -13.45 10.45
CA GLU A 102 9.94 -13.38 11.66
C GLU A 102 11.19 -12.47 11.62
N ASN A 103 11.41 -11.71 10.55
CA ASN A 103 12.37 -10.61 10.46
C ASN A 103 11.74 -9.26 10.04
N GLY A 104 10.44 -9.09 10.27
CA GLY A 104 9.71 -7.83 10.22
C GLY A 104 9.72 -7.14 8.86
N ALA A 105 8.75 -7.42 7.98
CA ALA A 105 8.37 -6.43 6.98
C ALA A 105 7.79 -5.23 7.72
N ARG A 106 8.63 -4.26 8.05
CA ARG A 106 8.18 -2.98 8.60
C ARG A 106 7.42 -2.25 7.50
N ARG A 107 6.41 -1.47 7.90
CA ARG A 107 5.67 -0.57 7.00
C ARG A 107 6.70 0.24 6.21
N ALA A 108 6.57 0.27 4.89
CA ALA A 108 7.34 1.23 4.11
C ALA A 108 6.96 2.66 4.55
N SER A 109 7.79 3.65 4.22
CA SER A 109 7.42 5.05 4.50
C SER A 109 6.05 5.37 3.88
N PRO A 110 5.27 6.32 4.46
CA PRO A 110 3.99 6.73 3.87
C PRO A 110 4.10 7.04 2.38
N GLU A 111 5.17 7.71 1.96
CA GLU A 111 5.42 8.03 0.56
C GLU A 111 5.60 6.79 -0.34
N ILE A 112 6.23 5.73 0.16
CA ILE A 112 6.38 4.48 -0.60
C ILE A 112 5.08 3.69 -0.58
N MET A 113 4.34 3.71 0.53
CA MET A 113 3.03 3.08 0.61
C MET A 113 2.04 3.70 -0.35
N ASP A 114 1.98 5.03 -0.46
CA ASP A 114 1.12 5.73 -1.41
C ASP A 114 1.40 5.32 -2.86
N SER A 115 2.69 5.19 -3.21
CA SER A 115 3.09 4.72 -4.53
C SER A 115 2.80 3.25 -4.77
N ALA A 116 2.95 2.40 -3.75
CA ALA A 116 2.58 0.99 -3.83
C ALA A 116 1.05 0.82 -4.01
N VAL A 117 0.25 1.62 -3.31
CA VAL A 117 -1.22 1.66 -3.44
C VAL A 117 -1.61 2.09 -4.85
N CYS A 118 -1.07 3.20 -5.33
CA CYS A 118 -1.29 3.65 -6.70
C CYS A 118 -0.92 2.55 -7.71
N MET A 119 0.21 1.87 -7.50
CA MET A 119 0.69 0.83 -8.40
C MET A 119 -0.25 -0.38 -8.39
N ALA A 120 -0.76 -0.80 -7.23
CA ALA A 120 -1.74 -1.87 -7.11
C ALA A 120 -3.03 -1.56 -7.86
N GLY A 121 -3.55 -0.33 -7.72
CA GLY A 121 -4.73 0.14 -8.45
C GLY A 121 -4.49 0.20 -9.97
N CYS A 122 -3.35 0.74 -10.41
CA CYS A 122 -2.99 0.74 -11.83
C CYS A 122 -2.86 -0.66 -12.43
N LEU A 123 -2.33 -1.62 -11.65
CA LEU A 123 -2.20 -3.01 -12.09
C LEU A 123 -3.53 -3.75 -12.07
N ASN A 124 -4.49 -3.25 -11.27
CA ASN A 124 -5.69 -3.96 -10.86
C ASN A 124 -5.39 -5.32 -10.21
N LEU A 125 -4.39 -5.37 -9.32
CA LEU A 125 -3.91 -6.61 -8.70
C LEU A 125 -3.63 -6.43 -7.21
N ILE A 126 -3.77 -7.52 -6.45
CA ILE A 126 -3.24 -7.61 -5.08
C ILE A 126 -1.72 -7.70 -5.16
N ILE A 127 -1.04 -6.65 -4.72
CA ILE A 127 0.40 -6.70 -4.52
C ILE A 127 0.72 -7.10 -3.08
N THR A 128 1.71 -7.97 -2.91
CA THR A 128 2.20 -8.34 -1.57
C THR A 128 3.53 -7.66 -1.30
N ILE A 129 3.57 -6.78 -0.31
CA ILE A 129 4.81 -6.21 0.19
C ILE A 129 5.52 -7.25 1.05
N THR A 130 6.71 -7.65 0.62
CA THR A 130 7.57 -8.65 1.27
C THR A 130 8.64 -8.01 2.14
N GLU A 131 9.09 -6.81 1.79
CA GLU A 131 10.05 -6.03 2.59
C GLU A 131 9.79 -4.53 2.40
N GLY A 132 9.82 -3.78 3.50
CA GLY A 132 9.61 -2.33 3.53
C GLY A 132 10.81 -1.62 4.14
N GLU A 133 10.60 -0.68 5.07
CA GLU A 133 11.68 0.13 5.66
C GLU A 133 12.63 -0.68 6.56
N ARG A 134 13.93 -0.39 6.48
CA ARG A 134 14.92 -0.83 7.47
C ARG A 134 15.38 0.33 8.36
N THR A 135 15.42 0.12 9.67
CA THR A 135 15.97 1.14 10.59
C THR A 135 17.48 1.22 10.53
N LYS A 136 18.05 2.22 11.20
CA LYS A 136 19.50 2.41 11.35
C LYS A 136 20.18 1.20 11.97
N GLU A 137 19.56 0.62 13.00
CA GLU A 137 20.12 -0.55 13.70
C GLU A 137 20.19 -1.77 12.78
N GLU A 138 19.13 -2.04 12.01
CA GLU A 138 19.09 -3.14 11.04
C GLU A 138 20.08 -2.92 9.90
N HIS A 139 20.18 -1.68 9.41
CA HIS A 139 21.14 -1.31 8.39
C HIS A 139 22.58 -1.61 8.82
N GLU A 140 22.95 -1.20 10.04
CA GLU A 140 24.28 -1.45 10.59
C GLU A 140 24.54 -2.94 10.82
N LEU A 141 23.55 -3.68 11.34
CA LEU A 141 23.66 -5.11 11.58
C LEU A 141 23.87 -5.90 10.29
N ILE A 142 23.13 -5.55 9.22
CA ILE A 142 23.29 -6.16 7.90
C ILE A 142 24.68 -5.85 7.30
N ARG A 143 25.20 -4.62 7.47
CA ARG A 143 26.54 -4.23 7.01
C ARG A 143 27.65 -4.96 7.76
N LYS A 144 27.46 -5.26 9.05
CA LYS A 144 28.41 -6.06 9.85
C LYS A 144 28.44 -7.53 9.38
N ARG A 145 27.29 -8.12 9.05
CA ARG A 145 27.18 -9.53 8.65
C ARG A 145 27.62 -9.81 7.21
N ASN A 146 27.57 -8.82 6.32
CA ASN A 146 27.91 -9.01 4.91
C ASN A 146 29.05 -8.09 4.46
N PRO A 147 30.30 -8.61 4.36
CA PRO A 147 31.48 -7.83 3.98
C PRO A 147 31.35 -7.13 2.61
N ARG A 148 30.56 -7.68 1.67
CA ARG A 148 30.38 -7.12 0.32
C ARG A 148 29.57 -5.82 0.29
N ILE A 149 28.85 -5.52 1.37
CA ILE A 149 28.04 -4.30 1.52
C ILE A 149 28.48 -3.45 2.71
N LYS A 150 29.64 -3.73 3.32
CA LYS A 150 30.16 -3.05 4.52
C LYS A 150 30.21 -1.53 4.39
N ASN A 151 30.42 -0.99 3.18
CA ASN A 151 30.47 0.45 2.88
C ASN A 151 29.30 0.95 2.02
N LYS A 152 28.24 0.15 1.84
CA LYS A 152 27.10 0.48 0.98
C LYS A 152 25.84 0.71 1.79
N THR A 153 24.99 1.61 1.30
CA THR A 153 23.64 1.75 1.83
C THR A 153 22.80 0.52 1.49
N THR A 154 22.13 -0.05 2.48
CA THR A 154 21.25 -1.20 2.25
C THR A 154 19.99 -0.77 1.49
N LYS A 155 19.48 -1.67 0.63
CA LYS A 155 18.39 -1.40 -0.34
C LYS A 155 17.11 -0.76 0.22
N HIS A 156 16.83 -0.90 1.52
CA HIS A 156 15.61 -0.42 2.19
C HIS A 156 15.86 0.62 3.28
N PHE A 157 17.09 1.13 3.39
CA PHE A 157 17.43 2.09 4.44
C PHE A 157 16.72 3.43 4.25
N GLY A 158 16.10 3.93 5.32
CA GLY A 158 15.36 5.20 5.32
C GLY A 158 14.04 5.15 4.55
N GLY A 159 13.47 3.96 4.35
CA GLY A 159 12.08 3.78 3.93
C GLY A 159 11.77 4.20 2.50
N ASN A 160 12.77 4.34 1.62
CA ASN A 160 12.62 4.82 0.23
C ASN A 160 12.44 3.71 -0.81
N ALA A 161 12.24 2.46 -0.37
CA ALA A 161 12.11 1.33 -1.25
C ALA A 161 11.23 0.23 -0.67
N VAL A 162 10.63 -0.57 -1.55
CA VAL A 162 9.75 -1.68 -1.22
C VAL A 162 10.06 -2.87 -2.12
N ASP A 163 9.96 -4.06 -1.53
CA ASP A 163 10.01 -5.32 -2.23
C ASP A 163 8.57 -5.87 -2.35
N VAL A 164 8.17 -6.25 -3.56
CA VAL A 164 6.80 -6.60 -3.92
C VAL A 164 6.75 -7.92 -4.68
N ARG A 165 5.86 -8.83 -4.28
CA ARG A 165 5.55 -10.08 -4.98
C ARG A 165 4.08 -10.17 -5.40
N ALA A 166 3.74 -11.30 -6.03
CA ALA A 166 2.37 -11.70 -6.39
C ALA A 166 1.72 -10.82 -7.46
N ILE A 167 2.52 -10.20 -8.33
CA ILE A 167 2.04 -9.48 -9.50
C ILE A 167 1.77 -10.44 -10.68
N GLN A 168 1.22 -11.62 -10.38
CA GLN A 168 0.93 -12.63 -11.39
C GLN A 168 -0.22 -12.14 -12.27
N GLY A 169 -0.08 -12.29 -13.58
CA GLY A 169 -1.07 -11.81 -14.56
C GLY A 169 -0.74 -10.47 -15.22
N ALA A 170 0.22 -9.70 -14.71
CA ALA A 170 0.71 -8.48 -15.37
C ALA A 170 2.03 -8.72 -16.12
N SER A 171 2.14 -8.15 -17.32
CA SER A 171 3.40 -8.11 -18.08
C SER A 171 4.44 -7.24 -17.38
N ASP A 172 5.73 -7.55 -17.53
CA ASP A 172 6.83 -6.73 -16.98
C ASP A 172 6.74 -5.26 -17.45
N SER A 173 6.27 -5.04 -18.68
CA SER A 173 5.99 -3.69 -19.22
C SER A 173 4.88 -2.97 -18.47
N LYS A 174 3.77 -3.63 -18.13
CA LYS A 174 2.68 -3.01 -17.35
C LYS A 174 3.13 -2.72 -15.92
N ILE A 175 3.90 -3.63 -15.32
CA ILE A 175 4.48 -3.46 -13.98
C ILE A 175 5.34 -2.20 -13.93
N LEU A 176 6.30 -2.06 -14.86
CA LEU A 176 7.16 -0.90 -14.94
C LEU A 176 6.39 0.39 -15.27
N CYS A 177 5.38 0.31 -16.13
CA CYS A 177 4.49 1.41 -16.51
C CYS A 177 3.73 1.96 -15.28
N CYS A 178 3.07 1.08 -14.53
CA CYS A 178 2.31 1.44 -13.34
C CYS A 178 3.22 1.97 -12.24
N ALA A 179 4.35 1.31 -11.99
CA ALA A 179 5.29 1.76 -10.98
C ALA A 179 5.85 3.16 -11.26
N SER A 180 6.26 3.44 -12.51
CA SER A 180 6.74 4.76 -12.95
C SER A 180 5.65 5.82 -12.86
N SER A 181 4.42 5.48 -13.28
CA SER A 181 3.27 6.38 -13.21
C SER A 181 2.90 6.76 -11.78
N CYS A 182 3.15 5.84 -10.84
CA CYS A 182 2.93 6.00 -9.41
C CYS A 182 4.12 6.57 -8.66
N GLY A 183 5.18 7.01 -9.35
CA GLY A 183 6.27 7.78 -8.77
C GLY A 183 7.46 6.97 -8.28
N PHE A 184 7.51 5.66 -8.53
CA PHE A 184 8.77 4.93 -8.42
C PHE A 184 9.73 5.37 -9.54
N THR A 185 11.01 5.48 -9.23
CA THR A 185 12.02 5.96 -10.19
C THR A 185 12.94 4.84 -10.66
N ARG A 186 13.01 3.74 -9.92
CA ARG A 186 13.86 2.59 -10.24
C ARG A 186 13.17 1.28 -9.90
N ALA A 187 13.49 0.25 -10.69
CA ALA A 187 13.02 -1.12 -10.48
C ALA A 187 14.14 -2.13 -10.65
N LYS A 188 14.00 -3.29 -9.99
CA LYS A 188 14.77 -4.49 -10.30
C LYS A 188 13.93 -5.73 -10.08
N LYS A 189 13.82 -6.57 -11.09
CA LYS A 189 13.22 -7.91 -10.97
C LYS A 189 14.26 -8.88 -10.40
N TYR A 190 13.91 -9.59 -9.33
CA TYR A 190 14.73 -10.69 -8.82
C TYR A 190 14.59 -11.92 -9.75
N ARG A 191 15.64 -12.75 -9.82
CA ARG A 191 15.64 -13.95 -10.65
C ARG A 191 14.81 -15.05 -10.00
N GLY A 192 13.83 -15.59 -10.73
CA GLY A 192 13.20 -16.89 -10.44
C GLY A 192 11.88 -16.89 -9.66
N ASP A 193 11.39 -15.75 -9.14
CA ASP A 193 10.26 -15.71 -8.20
C ASP A 193 9.20 -14.63 -8.50
N GLY A 194 9.36 -13.87 -9.61
CA GLY A 194 8.43 -12.79 -9.96
C GLY A 194 8.40 -11.65 -8.95
N HIS A 195 9.45 -11.54 -8.13
CA HIS A 195 9.61 -10.55 -7.08
C HIS A 195 10.30 -9.31 -7.65
N TRP A 196 9.83 -8.14 -7.24
CA TRP A 196 10.34 -6.84 -7.69
C TRP A 196 10.80 -5.99 -6.53
N HIS A 197 11.93 -5.33 -6.72
CA HIS A 197 12.37 -4.22 -5.91
C HIS A 197 11.97 -2.91 -6.59
N PHE A 198 11.38 -1.99 -5.85
CA PHE A 198 11.03 -0.65 -6.30
C PHE A 198 11.60 0.39 -5.36
N ASP A 199 12.21 1.44 -5.91
CA ASP A 199 12.75 2.54 -5.12
C ASP A 199 12.45 3.91 -5.73
N LYS A 200 12.38 4.93 -4.86
CA LYS A 200 12.24 6.35 -5.20
C LYS A 200 13.58 7.09 -5.18
N ALA A 201 14.72 6.39 -5.17
CA ALA A 201 15.96 6.92 -4.60
C ALA A 201 16.52 8.18 -5.27
N LYS A 202 17.06 9.06 -4.41
CA LYS A 202 18.16 10.01 -4.69
C LYS A 202 19.49 9.21 -4.86
N PRO A 203 20.58 9.77 -5.41
CA PRO A 203 21.40 9.28 -6.54
C PRO A 203 21.92 7.82 -6.57
N ASN A 204 21.85 7.05 -5.47
CA ASN A 204 22.49 5.72 -5.32
C ASN A 204 21.48 4.55 -5.15
N GLY A 205 20.32 4.62 -5.79
CA GLY A 205 19.30 3.55 -5.75
C GLY A 205 19.78 2.20 -6.32
N TRP A 206 19.17 1.11 -5.86
CA TRP A 206 19.59 -0.27 -6.17
C TRP A 206 18.99 -0.82 -7.49
N GLY A 207 17.89 -0.24 -7.98
CA GLY A 207 17.27 -0.64 -9.25
C GLY A 207 17.91 -0.01 -10.50
N GLU A 208 17.44 -0.39 -11.68
CA GLU A 208 17.69 0.36 -12.93
C GLU A 208 16.72 1.54 -13.03
N LYS A 209 17.13 2.64 -13.68
CA LYS A 209 16.22 3.77 -13.91
C LYS A 209 15.05 3.31 -14.77
N MET A 210 13.83 3.58 -14.31
CA MET A 210 12.61 3.29 -15.05
C MET A 210 12.41 4.25 -16.24
N PRO A 211 11.63 3.85 -17.25
CA PRO A 211 11.16 4.77 -18.30
C PRO A 211 10.38 5.95 -17.69
N LYS A 212 10.48 7.13 -18.32
CA LYS A 212 9.80 8.35 -17.86
C LYS A 212 8.27 8.14 -17.89
N LYS A 213 7.56 8.68 -16.90
CA LYS A 213 6.08 8.62 -16.78
C LYS A 213 5.33 8.90 -18.10
N ASN A 214 5.76 9.88 -18.89
CA ASN A 214 5.07 10.22 -20.15
C ASN A 214 5.22 9.16 -21.26
N SER A 215 6.23 8.30 -21.18
CA SER A 215 6.41 7.17 -22.11
C SER A 215 5.46 5.99 -21.82
N CYS A 216 4.72 6.07 -20.71
CA CYS A 216 3.83 5.02 -20.21
C CYS A 216 2.35 5.21 -20.60
N ILE A 217 2.00 6.35 -21.23
CA ILE A 217 0.62 6.81 -21.46
C ILE A 217 -0.26 5.81 -22.24
N ASN A 218 0.34 4.97 -23.10
CA ASN A 218 -0.40 3.97 -23.90
C ASN A 218 -0.27 2.52 -23.37
N ASN A 219 0.54 2.26 -22.34
CA ASN A 219 1.01 0.91 -21.97
C ASN A 219 0.53 0.39 -20.59
N CYS A 220 -0.33 1.15 -19.90
CA CYS A 220 -0.95 0.68 -18.65
C CYS A 220 -2.39 0.19 -18.86
N LYS A 221 -2.96 0.40 -20.06
CA LYS A 221 -4.20 -0.23 -20.51
C LYS A 221 -3.81 -1.53 -21.20
N ASP A 222 -3.95 -2.66 -20.50
CA ASP A 222 -3.97 -3.93 -21.22
C ASP A 222 -5.18 -3.90 -22.16
N LYS A 223 -4.97 -4.28 -23.43
CA LYS A 223 -6.06 -4.51 -24.38
C LYS A 223 -6.86 -5.73 -23.98
#